data_AF-A0A0C2SU34-F1
#
_entry.id   AF-A0A0C2SU34-F1
#
_cell.length_a   1.000
_cell.length_b   1.000
_cell.length_c   1.000
_cell.angle_alpha   90.00
_cell.angle_beta   90.00
_cell.angle_gamma   90.00
#
_symmetry.space_group_name_H-M   'P 1'
#
loop_
_entity.id
_entity.type
_entity.pdbx_description
1 polymer ?
#
loop_
_entity_poly.entity_id
_entity_poly.type
_entity_poly.pdbx_seq_one_letter_code
_entity_poly.pdbx_strand_id
1 'polypeptide(L)' 'MTDLQGLFIPLLFILSLVVWYRLFREKQLKPYPPGPTPRPIIGNALDIPLKKAWKKYVEWTKQFNSTLSSIF' A
#
# COMPACT_ATOMS: atom_id res chain seq x y z
N MET A 1 38.63 -9.93 2.31
CA MET A 1 37.55 -10.76 1.71
C MET A 1 36.28 -10.81 2.58
N THR A 2 36.31 -10.28 3.81
CA THR A 2 35.17 -10.20 4.75
C THR A 2 34.40 -8.87 4.68
N ASP A 3 35.01 -7.83 4.11
CA ASP A 3 34.50 -6.45 4.18
C ASP A 3 33.21 -6.25 3.39
N LEU A 4 33.06 -6.95 2.26
CA LEU A 4 31.85 -6.90 1.44
C LEU A 4 30.68 -7.63 2.13
N GLN A 5 30.94 -8.73 2.82
CA GLN A 5 29.92 -9.51 3.54
C GLN A 5 29.37 -8.76 4.76
N GLY A 6 30.22 -7.99 5.45
CA GLY A 6 29.85 -7.19 6.61
C GLY A 6 28.84 -6.06 6.33
N LEU A 7 28.77 -5.58 5.08
CA LEU A 7 27.84 -4.52 4.67
C LEU A 7 26.45 -5.05 4.26
N PHE A 8 26.36 -6.30 3.79
CA PHE A 8 25.09 -6.89 3.38
C PHE A 8 24.17 -7.20 4.56
N ILE A 9 24.71 -7.61 5.70
CA ILE A 9 23.94 -7.93 6.91
C ILE A 9 23.13 -6.71 7.42
N PRO A 10 23.75 -5.54 7.67
CA PRO A 10 23.00 -4.36 8.12
C PRO A 10 22.04 -3.86 7.02
N LEU A 11 22.41 -3.96 5.74
CA LEU A 11 21.53 -3.57 4.63
C LEU A 11 20.25 -4.41 4.59
N LEU A 12 20.37 -5.74 4.70
CA LEU A 12 19.23 -6.65 4.73
C LEU A 12 18.37 -6.45 5.99
N PHE A 13 19.00 -6.15 7.13
CA PHE A 13 18.31 -5.85 8.38
C PHE A 13 17.51 -4.54 8.29
N ILE A 14 18.07 -3.48 7.70
CA ILE A 14 17.36 -2.23 7.47
C ILE A 14 16.19 -2.44 6.48
N LEU A 15 16.42 -3.19 5.40
CA LEU A 15 15.38 -3.51 4.43
C LEU A 15 14.22 -4.26 5.08
N SER A 16 14.51 -5.27 5.90
CA SER A 16 13.49 -6.05 6.60
C SER A 16 12.70 -5.20 7.59
N LEU A 17 13.37 -4.31 8.33
CA LEU A 17 12.71 -3.36 9.23
C LEU A 17 11.81 -2.38 8.49
N VAL A 18 12.24 -1.87 7.33
CA VAL A 18 11.42 -0.96 6.50
C VAL A 18 10.18 -1.68 5.96
N VAL A 19 10.34 -2.92 5.49
CA VAL A 19 9.22 -3.74 5.01
C VAL A 19 8.27 -4.05 6.17
N TRP A 20 8.79 -4.50 7.31
CA TRP A 20 8.00 -4.76 8.51
C TRP A 20 7.25 -3.51 8.95
N TYR A 21 7.95 -2.39 9.12
CA TYR A 21 7.32 -1.13 9.50
C TYR A 21 6.20 -0.78 8.53
N ARG A 22 6.42 -0.81 7.21
CA ARG A 22 5.37 -0.49 6.23
C ARG A 22 4.18 -1.44 6.27
N LEU A 23 4.40 -2.75 6.44
CA LEU A 23 3.33 -3.74 6.53
C LEU A 23 2.53 -3.60 7.83
N PHE A 24 3.19 -3.27 8.93
CA PHE A 24 2.56 -3.14 10.25
C PHE A 24 2.06 -1.71 10.53
N ARG A 25 2.38 -0.72 9.68
CA ARG A 25 1.93 0.68 9.81
C ARG A 25 0.51 0.93 9.30
N GLU A 26 -0.29 -0.09 9.06
CA GLU A 26 -1.72 0.08 8.82
C GLU A 26 -2.52 -0.71 9.84
N LYS A 27 -3.13 0.00 10.80
CA LYS A 27 -4.41 -0.32 11.48
C LYS A 27 -4.76 0.63 12.64
N GLN A 28 -4.57 1.95 12.50
CA GLN A 28 -5.05 2.90 13.53
C GLN A 28 -5.77 4.15 12.99
N LEU A 29 -6.57 4.03 11.94
CA LEU A 29 -7.33 5.17 11.44
C LEU A 29 -8.80 4.82 11.19
N LYS A 30 -9.59 4.92 12.27
CA LYS A 30 -11.03 5.21 12.30
C LYS A 30 -11.94 4.20 11.55
N PRO A 31 -13.28 4.24 11.76
CA PRO A 31 -14.22 3.39 11.04
C PRO A 31 -14.45 3.91 9.62
N TYR A 32 -13.37 4.13 8.87
CA TYR A 32 -13.48 4.32 7.44
C TYR A 32 -13.52 2.95 6.76
N PRO A 33 -14.34 2.81 5.72
CA PRO A 33 -14.36 1.60 4.93
C PRO A 33 -12.95 1.32 4.38
N PRO A 34 -12.49 0.06 4.44
CA PRO A 34 -11.15 -0.30 4.01
C PRO A 34 -11.01 0.00 2.51
N GLY A 35 -10.02 0.80 2.12
CA GLY A 35 -9.72 1.03 0.71
C GLY A 35 -9.02 -0.16 0.04
N PRO A 36 -8.75 -0.08 -1.28
CA PRO A 36 -7.97 -1.08 -1.99
C PRO A 36 -6.58 -1.23 -1.37
N THR A 37 -6.23 -2.44 -0.91
CA THR A 37 -4.97 -2.73 -0.24
C THR A 37 -3.77 -2.41 -1.14
N PRO A 38 -2.89 -1.47 -0.77
CA PRO A 38 -1.76 -1.09 -1.60
C PRO A 38 -0.70 -2.19 -1.62
N ARG A 39 -0.16 -2.49 -2.81
CA ARG A 39 0.99 -3.39 -2.96
C ARG A 39 2.24 -2.77 -2.33
N PRO A 40 3.15 -3.56 -1.73
CA PRO A 40 4.39 -3.03 -1.19
C PRO A 40 5.21 -2.35 -2.30
N ILE A 41 5.84 -1.22 -1.98
CA ILE A 41 6.71 -0.40 -2.85
C ILE A 41 5.96 0.41 -3.92
N ILE A 42 5.12 -0.22 -4.75
CA ILE A 42 4.47 0.45 -5.91
C ILE A 42 3.06 0.99 -5.59
N GLY A 43 2.42 0.50 -4.53
CA GLY A 43 1.01 0.78 -4.24
C GLY A 43 0.06 0.23 -5.31
N ASN A 44 -1.06 0.93 -5.54
CA ASN A 44 -2.06 0.58 -6.55
C ASN A 44 -1.81 1.22 -7.93
N ALA A 45 -0.60 1.75 -8.18
CA ALA A 45 -0.30 2.49 -9.41
C ALA A 45 -0.48 1.65 -10.68
N LEU A 46 -0.18 0.35 -10.60
CA LEU A 46 -0.36 -0.60 -11.72
C LEU A 46 -1.84 -0.95 -11.95
N ASP A 47 -2.69 -0.79 -10.94
CA ASP A 47 -4.11 -1.09 -11.00
C ASP A 47 -4.93 0.10 -11.55
N ILE A 48 -4.30 1.29 -11.65
CA ILE A 48 -4.92 2.52 -12.15
C ILE A 48 -4.55 2.70 -13.63
N PRO A 49 -5.50 2.57 -14.57
CA PRO A 49 -5.21 2.82 -15.98
C PRO A 49 -4.92 4.31 -16.23
N LEU A 50 -3.88 4.59 -17.02
CA LEU A 50 -3.48 5.96 -17.42
C LEU A 50 -4.62 6.72 -18.12
N LYS A 51 -5.46 6.00 -18.87
CA LYS A 51 -6.67 6.54 -19.49
C LYS A 51 -7.88 6.16 -18.64
N LYS A 52 -8.69 7.14 -18.26
CA LYS A 52 -9.96 6.94 -17.52
C LYS A 52 -9.78 6.34 -16.12
N ALA A 53 -8.75 6.77 -15.38
CA ALA A 53 -8.51 6.39 -13.97
C ALA A 53 -9.77 6.51 -13.08
N TRP A 54 -10.62 7.52 -13.33
CA TRP A 54 -11.91 7.72 -12.65
C TRP A 54 -12.81 6.47 -12.65
N LYS A 55 -12.76 5.63 -13.70
CA LYS A 55 -13.54 4.39 -13.76
C LYS A 55 -13.10 3.40 -12.69
N LYS A 56 -11.79 3.29 -12.46
CA LYS A 56 -11.22 2.39 -11.45
C LYS A 56 -11.59 2.87 -10.04
N TYR A 57 -11.59 4.18 -9.83
CA TYR A 57 -12.07 4.76 -8.57
C TYR A 57 -13.56 4.47 -8.32
N VAL A 58 -14.42 4.59 -9.34
CA VAL A 58 -15.85 4.25 -9.24
C VAL A 58 -16.09 2.75 -9.01
N GLU A 59 -15.24 1.90 -9.56
CA GLU A 59 -15.28 0.45 -9.29
C GLU A 59 -14.92 0.14 -7.84
N TRP A 60 -13.84 0.76 -7.33
CA TRP A 60 -13.43 0.60 -5.94
C TRP A 60 -14.46 1.16 -4.96
N THR A 61 -15.14 2.25 -5.27
CA THR A 61 -16.16 2.79 -4.36
C THR A 61 -17.35 1.82 -4.20
N LYS A 62 -17.71 1.10 -5.27
CA LYS A 62 -18.71 0.01 -5.23
C LYS A 62 -18.21 -1.21 -4.48
N GLN A 63 -16.95 -1.61 -4.72
CA GLN A 63 -16.37 -2.83 -4.14
C GLN A 63 -16.13 -2.70 -2.62
N PHE A 64 -15.68 -1.54 -2.16
CA PHE A 64 -15.28 -1.31 -0.77
C PHE A 64 -16.38 -0.65 0.06
N ASN A 65 -17.59 -0.49 -0.51
CA ASN A 65 -18.72 0.21 0.10
C ASN A 65 -18.29 1.54 0.73
N SER A 66 -17.35 2.22 0.05
CA SER A 66 -16.78 3.45 0.57
C SER A 66 -17.83 4.55 0.53
N THR A 67 -17.91 5.34 1.60
CA THR A 67 -18.93 6.34 1.99
C THR A 67 -19.27 7.44 0.97
N LEU A 68 -19.06 7.28 -0.34
CA LEU A 68 -19.68 8.14 -1.35
C LEU A 68 -21.18 7.85 -1.51
N SER A 69 -21.66 6.66 -1.13
CA SER A 69 -23.10 6.34 -1.13
C SER A 69 -23.84 6.76 0.15
N SER A 70 -23.14 7.28 1.16
CA SER A 70 -23.77 7.77 2.42
C SER A 70 -23.87 9.29 2.48
N ILE A 71 -23.39 9.99 1.46
CA ILE A 71 -23.46 11.46 1.33
C ILE A 71 -24.54 11.88 0.30
N PHE A 72 -25.21 10.93 -0.35
CA PHE A 72 -26.40 11.16 -1.16
C PHE A 72 -27.61 10.44 -0.58
#